data_AF-A0A529VRX4-F1
#
_entry.id   AF-A0A529VRX4-F1
#
_cell.length_a   1.000
_cell.length_b   1.000
_cell.length_c   1.000
_cell.angle_alpha   90.00
_cell.angle_beta   90.00
_cell.angle_gamma   90.00
#
_symmetry.space_group_name_H-M   'P 1'
#
loop_
_entity.id
_entity.type
_entity.pdbx_description
1 polymer ?
#
loop_
_entity_poly.entity_id
_entity_poly.type
_entity_poly.pdbx_seq_one_letter_code
_entity_poly.pdbx_strand_id
1 'polypeptide(L)'
;IKSEVVLISKKADNDNVRWVFLDIGKFGGLAETMDEAIRYPLVTRHDGSETAPCVLAGPTCDSADVMYEKTPYPLPLSLTIGDEVLIEGTGAYTTTYSAVAFNGFEPLRSYVI
;
A
#
# COMPACT_ATOMS: atom_id res chain seq x y z
N ILE A 1 4.10 -9.24 -3.52
CA ILE A 1 3.52 -8.32 -4.54
C ILE A 1 4.50 -7.19 -4.75
N LYS A 2 4.77 -6.79 -6.00
CA LYS A 2 5.58 -5.59 -6.30
C LYS A 2 4.65 -4.45 -6.68
N SER A 3 4.79 -3.31 -6.02
CA SER A 3 3.93 -2.14 -6.13
C SER A 3 4.77 -0.88 -6.33
N GLU A 4 4.17 0.19 -6.84
CA GLU A 4 4.78 1.50 -7.01
C GLU A 4 4.06 2.57 -6.17
N VAL A 5 4.82 3.51 -5.61
CA VAL A 5 4.26 4.71 -4.98
C VAL A 5 3.74 5.66 -6.06
N VAL A 6 2.44 5.91 -6.09
CA VAL A 6 1.80 6.78 -7.10
C VAL A 6 1.56 8.21 -6.61
N LEU A 7 1.42 8.41 -5.29
CA LEU A 7 1.24 9.74 -4.69
C LEU A 7 1.75 9.76 -3.25
N ILE A 8 2.32 10.88 -2.83
CA ILE A 8 2.61 11.18 -1.43
C ILE A 8 1.97 12.52 -1.08
N SER A 9 1.19 12.55 0.00
CA SER A 9 0.50 13.76 0.43
C SER A 9 0.43 13.90 1.96
N LYS A 10 -0.07 15.05 2.42
CA LYS A 10 -0.47 15.30 3.80
C LYS A 10 -1.89 15.84 3.79
N LYS A 11 -2.71 15.52 4.81
CA LYS A 11 -4.08 16.05 4.91
C LYS A 11 -4.10 17.56 5.20
N ALA A 12 -3.09 18.06 5.91
CA ALA A 12 -2.88 19.48 6.20
C ALA A 12 -1.40 19.78 6.43
N ASP A 13 -1.01 21.05 6.33
CA ASP A 13 0.40 21.47 6.49
C ASP A 13 0.99 21.09 7.85
N ASN A 14 0.16 21.13 8.90
CA ASN A 14 0.55 20.82 10.27
C ASN A 14 0.24 19.36 10.68
N ASP A 15 -0.09 18.50 9.71
CA ASP A 15 -0.25 17.07 9.96
C ASP A 15 1.13 16.38 9.98
N ASN A 16 1.32 15.56 11.01
CA ASN A 16 2.54 14.79 11.21
C ASN A 16 2.48 13.43 10.51
N VAL A 17 1.32 13.06 9.96
CA VAL A 17 1.11 11.77 9.28
C VAL A 17 1.12 11.97 7.77
N ARG A 18 2.04 11.26 7.10
CA ARG A 18 2.11 11.23 5.63
C ARG A 18 1.12 10.22 5.09
N TRP A 19 0.61 10.48 3.89
CA TRP A 19 -0.19 9.53 3.12
C TRP A 19 0.65 9.04 1.96
N VAL A 20 0.78 7.73 1.82
CA VAL A 20 1.51 7.07 0.73
C VAL A 20 0.52 6.21 -0.04
N PHE A 21 0.22 6.62 -1.26
CA PHE A 21 -0.68 5.89 -2.15
C PHE A 21 0.14 4.93 -2.99
N LEU A 22 -0.30 3.69 -3.04
CA LEU A 22 0.25 2.63 -3.86
C LEU A 22 -0.67 2.35 -5.05
N ASP A 23 -0.10 1.82 -6.13
CA ASP A 23 -0.87 1.31 -7.28
C ASP A 23 -1.69 0.04 -6.97
N ILE A 24 -1.66 -0.43 -5.72
CA ILE A 24 -2.45 -1.55 -5.22
C ILE A 24 -3.00 -1.26 -3.82
N GLY A 25 -4.19 -1.79 -3.54
CA GLY A 25 -4.85 -1.66 -2.24
C GLY A 25 -5.68 -2.89 -1.89
N LYS A 26 -6.67 -2.71 -1.00
CA LYS A 26 -7.53 -3.80 -0.52
C LYS A 26 -8.23 -4.51 -1.67
N PHE A 27 -8.75 -3.74 -2.62
CA PHE A 27 -9.44 -4.28 -3.79
C PHE A 27 -8.50 -4.98 -4.79
N GLY A 28 -7.20 -4.69 -4.75
CA GLY A 28 -6.19 -5.36 -5.57
C GLY A 28 -5.64 -6.65 -4.95
N GLY A 29 -6.29 -7.18 -3.90
CA GLY A 29 -5.91 -8.43 -3.25
C GLY A 29 -5.42 -8.26 -1.82
N LEU A 30 -5.28 -7.05 -1.31
CA LEU A 30 -4.88 -6.79 0.08
C LEU A 30 -6.07 -6.72 1.05
N ALA A 31 -7.15 -7.44 0.75
CA ALA A 31 -8.39 -7.41 1.53
C ALA A 31 -8.17 -7.77 3.01
N GLU A 32 -7.21 -8.64 3.32
CA GLU A 32 -6.86 -9.05 4.69
C GLU A 32 -6.25 -7.93 5.55
N THR A 33 -5.92 -6.77 4.96
CA THR A 33 -5.55 -5.56 5.72
C THR A 33 -6.76 -4.83 6.31
N MET A 34 -7.99 -5.29 6.00
CA MET A 34 -9.21 -4.77 6.60
C MET A 34 -9.11 -4.82 8.12
N ASP A 35 -9.52 -3.73 8.77
CA ASP A 35 -9.38 -3.51 10.20
C ASP A 35 -7.96 -3.71 10.76
N GLU A 36 -6.94 -3.59 9.91
CA GLU A 36 -5.53 -3.83 10.24
C GLU A 36 -5.22 -5.27 10.70
N ALA A 37 -6.06 -6.23 10.32
CA ALA A 37 -5.91 -7.64 10.71
C ALA A 37 -4.57 -8.25 10.26
N ILE A 38 -4.15 -7.97 9.03
CA ILE A 38 -2.81 -8.28 8.55
C ILE A 38 -2.02 -7.00 8.28
N ARG A 39 -0.83 -6.95 8.88
CA ARG A 39 0.20 -5.93 8.61
C ARG A 39 1.33 -6.57 7.82
N TYR A 40 1.30 -6.38 6.50
CA TYR A 40 2.30 -6.96 5.62
C TYR A 40 3.68 -6.31 5.84
N PRO A 41 4.79 -7.07 5.77
CA PRO A 41 6.11 -6.49 5.68
C PRO A 41 6.26 -5.72 4.36
N LEU A 42 6.77 -4.50 4.44
CA LEU A 42 7.05 -3.64 3.30
C LEU A 42 8.57 -3.46 3.21
N VAL A 43 9.14 -3.78 2.05
CA VAL A 43 10.55 -3.63 1.75
C VAL A 43 10.72 -2.58 0.67
N THR A 44 11.66 -1.65 0.87
CA THR A 44 11.96 -0.57 -0.06
C THR A 44 13.46 -0.43 -0.27
N ARG A 45 13.87 0.28 -1.33
CA ARG A 45 15.29 0.62 -1.53
C ARG A 45 15.87 1.58 -0.48
N HIS A 46 15.00 2.16 0.37
CA HIS A 46 15.36 3.17 1.37
C HIS A 46 15.36 2.62 2.80
N ASP A 47 15.20 1.31 2.96
CA ASP A 47 15.16 0.69 4.29
C ASP A 47 16.45 0.96 5.08
N GLY A 48 16.30 1.17 6.38
CA GLY A 48 17.39 1.59 7.27
C GLY A 48 17.62 3.10 7.35
N SER A 49 16.93 3.91 6.54
CA SER A 49 16.90 5.36 6.71
C SER A 49 15.95 5.80 7.83
N GLU A 50 15.93 7.11 8.12
CA GLU A 50 14.93 7.70 9.00
C GLU A 50 13.51 7.45 8.48
N THR A 51 12.61 7.06 9.38
CA THR A 51 11.22 6.73 9.08
C THR A 51 10.25 7.64 9.81
N ALA A 52 9.05 7.85 9.25
CA ALA A 52 7.95 8.56 9.88
C ALA A 52 6.63 7.77 9.74
N PRO A 53 5.64 8.00 10.64
CA PRO A 53 4.34 7.38 10.53
C PRO A 53 3.63 7.77 9.23
N CYS A 54 3.17 6.76 8.50
CA CYS A 54 2.47 6.90 7.23
C CYS A 54 1.16 6.07 7.22
N VAL A 55 0.10 6.65 6.68
CA VAL A 55 -1.09 5.88 6.26
C VAL A 55 -0.87 5.45 4.82
N LEU A 56 -1.18 4.18 4.53
CA LEU A 56 -1.14 3.66 3.17
C LEU A 56 -2.55 3.69 2.57
N ALA A 57 -2.63 3.89 1.27
CA ALA A 57 -3.90 3.77 0.55
C ALA A 57 -3.66 3.14 -0.82
N GLY A 58 -4.66 2.43 -1.31
CA GLY A 58 -4.67 1.96 -2.69
C GLY A 58 -5.03 3.07 -3.68
N PRO A 59 -5.13 2.72 -4.98
CA PRO A 59 -5.32 3.69 -6.05
C PRO A 59 -6.79 4.11 -6.22
N THR A 60 -7.72 3.51 -5.48
CA THR A 60 -9.15 3.80 -5.64
C THR A 60 -9.55 5.04 -4.83
N CYS A 61 -10.64 5.69 -5.25
CA CYS A 61 -11.25 6.78 -4.48
C CYS A 61 -12.13 6.30 -3.32
N ASP A 62 -12.21 4.98 -3.10
CA ASP A 62 -13.06 4.39 -2.07
C ASP A 62 -12.37 4.48 -0.70
N SER A 63 -13.07 4.97 0.31
CA SER A 63 -12.51 5.11 1.66
C SER A 63 -12.19 3.76 2.32
N ALA A 64 -12.78 2.67 1.85
CA ALA A 64 -12.41 1.33 2.27
C ALA A 64 -11.00 0.93 1.81
N ASP A 65 -10.43 1.59 0.80
CA ASP A 65 -9.10 1.27 0.24
C ASP A 65 -7.93 1.90 1.02
N VAL A 66 -8.18 2.32 2.26
CA VAL A 66 -7.17 2.85 3.17
C VAL A 66 -6.65 1.75 4.09
N MET A 67 -5.32 1.64 4.21
CA MET A 67 -4.61 0.66 5.01
C MET A 67 -3.84 1.37 6.14
N TYR A 68 -3.89 0.80 7.34
CA TYR A 68 -3.09 1.26 8.49
C TYR A 68 -3.38 2.70 8.97
N GLU A 69 -4.64 3.14 8.90
CA GLU A 69 -5.04 4.48 9.38
C GLU A 69 -5.10 4.59 10.91
N LYS A 70 -5.50 3.52 11.63
CA LYS A 70 -5.59 3.50 13.10
C LYS A 70 -4.20 3.40 13.70
N THR A 71 -3.33 2.60 13.09
CA THR A 71 -1.94 2.42 13.52
C THR A 71 -1.01 2.65 12.33
N PRO A 72 -0.53 3.90 12.11
CA PRO A 72 0.31 4.24 10.96
C PRO A 72 1.55 3.33 10.81
N TYR A 73 1.93 3.06 9.57
CA TYR A 73 3.11 2.27 9.23
C TYR A 73 4.36 3.16 9.17
N PRO A 74 5.47 2.81 9.84
CA PRO A 74 6.71 3.55 9.71
C PRO A 74 7.32 3.31 8.32
N LEU A 75 7.41 4.36 7.49
CA LEU A 75 8.06 4.29 6.18
C LEU A 75 9.18 5.32 6.05
N PRO A 76 10.22 5.03 5.25
CA PRO A 76 11.31 5.96 4.96
C PRO A 76 10.85 7.35 4.55
N LEU A 77 11.48 8.39 5.11
CA LEU A 77 11.26 9.78 4.70
C LEU A 77 11.74 10.06 3.27
N SER A 78 12.75 9.32 2.82
CA SER A 78 13.30 9.40 1.46
C SER A 78 12.45 8.70 0.40
N LEU A 79 11.35 8.04 0.79
CA LEU A 79 10.42 7.44 -0.16
C LEU A 79 9.74 8.52 -1.01
N THR A 80 9.72 8.33 -2.33
CA THR A 80 9.26 9.27 -3.34
C THR A 80 8.31 8.60 -4.34
N ILE A 81 7.55 9.39 -5.11
CA ILE A 81 6.68 8.89 -6.18
C ILE A 81 7.54 8.16 -7.23
N GLY A 82 7.06 7.00 -7.71
CA GLY A 82 7.77 6.11 -8.61
C GLY A 82 8.68 5.10 -7.92
N ASP A 83 8.84 5.17 -6.59
CA ASP A 83 9.60 4.15 -5.85
C ASP A 83 8.84 2.82 -5.81
N GLU A 84 9.57 1.73 -6.04
CA GLU A 84 9.04 0.38 -5.86
C GLU A 84 8.96 0.03 -4.36
N VAL A 85 7.85 -0.59 -3.99
CA VAL A 85 7.58 -1.18 -2.67
C VAL A 85 7.28 -2.66 -2.87
N LEU A 86 8.06 -3.51 -2.23
CA LEU A 86 7.79 -4.93 -2.18
C LEU A 86 6.93 -5.23 -0.95
N ILE A 87 5.73 -5.75 -1.19
CA ILE A 87 4.82 -6.24 -0.16
C ILE A 87 5.04 -7.74 -0.03
N GLU A 88 5.64 -8.18 1.08
CA GLU A 88 5.97 -9.58 1.34
C GLU A 88 4.80 -10.34 1.97
N GLY A 89 4.88 -11.67 2.02
CA GLY A 89 3.84 -12.51 2.65
C GLY A 89 2.52 -12.61 1.85
N THR A 90 2.48 -12.08 0.62
CA THR A 90 1.27 -12.00 -0.21
C THR A 90 1.00 -13.26 -1.05
N GLY A 91 1.53 -14.43 -0.66
CA GLY A 91 1.46 -15.66 -1.47
C GLY A 91 0.15 -16.42 -1.35
N ALA A 92 -0.60 -16.19 -0.28
CA ALA A 92 -1.89 -16.83 -0.03
C ALA A 92 -3.02 -15.82 -0.20
N TYR A 93 -4.14 -16.27 -0.77
CA TYR A 93 -5.41 -15.55 -0.94
C TYR A 93 -5.43 -14.24 -1.73
N THR A 94 -4.32 -13.50 -1.84
CA THR A 94 -4.29 -12.17 -2.47
C THR A 94 -4.78 -12.17 -3.91
N THR A 95 -4.37 -13.14 -4.73
CA THR A 95 -4.85 -13.29 -6.11
C THR A 95 -6.34 -13.66 -6.16
N THR A 96 -6.83 -14.41 -5.17
CA THR A 96 -8.24 -14.83 -5.08
C THR A 96 -9.15 -13.70 -4.60
N TYR A 97 -8.65 -12.83 -3.73
CA TYR A 97 -9.38 -11.65 -3.23
C TYR A 97 -9.30 -10.44 -4.16
N SER A 98 -8.43 -10.46 -5.17
CA SER A 98 -8.35 -9.37 -6.15
C SER A 98 -9.67 -9.22 -6.89
N ALA A 99 -10.22 -8.02 -6.85
CA ALA A 99 -11.34 -7.64 -7.71
C ALA A 99 -10.91 -7.72 -9.18
N VAL A 100 -11.88 -7.96 -10.06
CA VAL A 100 -11.68 -8.03 -11.51
C VAL A 100 -12.30 -6.78 -12.13
N ALA A 101 -11.47 -5.93 -12.73
CA ALA A 101 -11.89 -4.70 -13.42
C ALA A 101 -12.62 -3.66 -12.54
N PHE A 102 -12.44 -3.70 -11.22
CA PHE A 102 -12.93 -2.63 -10.33
C PHE A 102 -12.22 -1.32 -10.66
N ASN A 103 -12.98 -0.23 -10.84
CA ASN A 103 -12.50 1.06 -11.36
C ASN A 103 -11.74 0.97 -12.71
N GLY A 104 -11.89 -0.13 -13.46
CA GLY A 104 -11.16 -0.37 -14.71
C GLY A 104 -9.71 -0.82 -14.53
N PHE A 105 -9.27 -1.14 -13.31
CA PHE A 105 -7.93 -1.67 -13.06
C PHE A 105 -7.81 -3.14 -13.50
N GLU A 106 -6.68 -3.49 -14.11
CA GLU A 106 -6.40 -4.88 -14.49
C GLU A 106 -6.33 -5.80 -13.25
N PRO A 107 -6.72 -7.07 -13.37
CA PRO A 107 -6.55 -8.03 -12.27
C PRO A 107 -5.09 -8.18 -11.84
N LEU A 108 -4.86 -8.52 -10.57
CA LEU A 108 -3.53 -8.80 -10.04
C LEU A 108 -2.84 -9.91 -10.86
N ARG A 109 -1.73 -9.56 -11.51
CA ARG A 109 -0.93 -10.51 -12.30
C ARG A 109 -0.11 -11.42 -11.37
N SER A 110 -0.11 -12.71 -11.69
CA SER A 110 0.71 -13.73 -11.04
C SER A 110 1.63 -14.38 -12.07
N TYR A 111 2.89 -14.60 -11.68
CA TYR A 111 3.92 -15.19 -12.53
C TYR A 111 4.47 -16.43 -11.83
N VAL A 112 4.66 -17.51 -12.59
CA VAL A 112 5.34 -18.73 -12.15
C VAL A 112 6.69 -18.74 -12.84
N ILE A 113 7.77 -18.67 -12.05
CA ILE A 113 9.16 -18.49 -12.51
C ILE A 113 9.91 -19.82 -12.39
#